data_AF-A0A427XGE5-F1
#
_entry.id   AF-A0A427XGE5-F1
#
_cell.length_a   1.000
_cell.length_b   1.000
_cell.length_c   1.000
_cell.angle_alpha   90.00
_cell.angle_beta   90.00
_cell.angle_gamma   90.00
#
_symmetry.space_group_name_H-M   'P 1'
#
loop_
_entity.id
_entity.type
_entity.pdbx_description
1 polymer ?
#
loop_
_entity_poly.entity_id
_entity_poly.type
_entity_poly.pdbx_seq_one_letter_code
_entity_poly.pdbx_strand_id
1 'polypeptide(L)'
;MSSRLFSTFASRARGAAKTAAPLRRGIATAARKPQSRWVAGSIAVAVPAYLFLSREPIRLDSAKVQTVATGKGVPVSELLKRVDGPEVWVVINGNVYDMTEFLDDHPGGRDVIVANKSHDVTPLFAPRHPTNQLDGENLPPSVKKIGPLVGTEEELEEIKLKISAEQLAEEERIRTARAEFEAKGLGSVINMADFEKVAEPLLSSLAWAYYASAGDDEITKIANATAYQKVLFRPRVLRKVAECDASTELMGCPSSLPVFIAPAAMAKLGHPLGEINLTRGAGSTGIIQAISSNASCGMDEMLEERLPGQPLFYQLYVNRDRAKAAELIKKIDAGKFDAIMLTADAPVGGKRERDLRLKGEFEGPAGGVSEKSDDTQGVSQAMFAGVDPNLCWEDIKWVRTLTNIPIMVKGVQTVEDAQMAYEAGCDGIIISNHGGRQLDTTRPALDVLLEIRQWAPHLLRPEFRGSTGASRELLADPKRLTAKDEPDAIGPLQHRFEIFIDGGVKRGTDVVKALCLGANGVGIGRGFLFAQSVAGEEGVEHAVGILKSEIELAIRLVGANKVSELRPSMVEVKKD
;
A
#
# COMPACT_ATOMS: atom_id res chain seq x y z
N MET A 1 7.62 -52.67 -22.87
CA MET A 1 8.95 -53.03 -23.39
C MET A 1 9.95 -51.95 -22.94
N SER A 2 10.86 -52.34 -22.05
CA SER A 2 12.03 -51.59 -21.50
C SER A 2 12.95 -51.00 -22.59
N SER A 3 13.95 -50.12 -22.39
CA SER A 3 14.40 -49.15 -21.37
C SER A 3 15.84 -48.71 -21.79
N ARG A 4 16.28 -47.49 -21.42
CA ARG A 4 17.68 -47.05 -21.15
C ARG A 4 18.69 -46.75 -22.31
N LEU A 5 19.06 -45.46 -22.41
CA LEU A 5 20.34 -44.78 -22.06
C LEU A 5 21.74 -45.44 -22.16
N PHE A 6 22.73 -44.55 -22.38
CA PHE A 6 24.23 -44.59 -22.26
C PHE A 6 25.01 -44.88 -23.57
N SER A 7 26.23 -44.40 -23.84
CA SER A 7 27.08 -43.23 -23.49
C SER A 7 28.43 -43.41 -24.23
N THR A 8 29.05 -42.31 -24.68
CA THR A 8 30.51 -41.99 -24.79
C THR A 8 31.62 -43.07 -24.64
N PHE A 9 32.67 -43.05 -25.49
CA PHE A 9 34.05 -42.54 -25.23
C PHE A 9 35.17 -43.10 -26.17
N ALA A 10 36.17 -42.23 -26.43
CA ALA A 10 37.64 -42.45 -26.64
C ALA A 10 38.14 -43.22 -27.92
N SER A 11 39.30 -42.94 -28.56
CA SER A 11 40.63 -42.62 -28.03
C SER A 11 41.70 -42.37 -29.14
N ARG A 12 42.76 -41.61 -28.78
CA ARG A 12 44.23 -41.72 -29.09
C ARG A 12 44.76 -41.69 -30.56
N ALA A 13 45.99 -41.26 -30.88
CA ALA A 13 47.09 -40.51 -30.23
C ALA A 13 48.32 -40.40 -31.18
N ARG A 14 49.26 -39.49 -30.83
CA ARG A 14 50.72 -39.36 -31.13
C ARG A 14 51.09 -38.22 -32.11
N GLY A 15 52.07 -37.34 -31.82
CA GLY A 15 52.99 -37.25 -30.68
C GLY A 15 54.03 -36.12 -30.74
N ALA A 16 54.85 -36.09 -29.66
CA ALA A 16 56.20 -35.55 -29.48
C ALA A 16 56.46 -34.03 -29.30
N ALA A 17 57.25 -33.76 -28.25
CA ALA A 17 57.56 -32.48 -27.60
C ALA A 17 58.95 -31.91 -27.98
N LYS A 18 59.21 -30.65 -27.60
CA LYS A 18 60.50 -30.14 -27.11
C LYS A 18 60.35 -28.82 -26.31
N THR A 19 60.70 -28.93 -25.02
CA THR A 19 61.28 -27.99 -24.01
C THR A 19 61.83 -26.62 -24.47
N ALA A 20 62.08 -25.57 -23.67
CA ALA A 20 61.76 -25.05 -22.32
C ALA A 20 62.72 -23.84 -22.09
N ALA A 21 62.28 -22.70 -21.53
CA ALA A 21 63.14 -21.75 -20.78
C ALA A 21 62.28 -20.63 -20.11
N PRO A 22 62.50 -20.27 -18.83
CA PRO A 22 61.72 -19.25 -18.12
C PRO A 22 62.50 -17.95 -17.90
N LEU A 23 61.83 -16.79 -17.86
CA LEU A 23 62.39 -15.53 -17.37
C LEU A 23 61.36 -14.78 -16.51
N ARG A 24 61.56 -14.87 -15.18
CA ARG A 24 61.04 -13.93 -14.19
C ARG A 24 61.82 -12.62 -14.31
N ARG A 25 61.12 -11.48 -14.38
CA ARG A 25 61.65 -10.18 -13.92
C ARG A 25 60.53 -9.40 -13.23
N GLY A 26 60.76 -9.07 -11.96
CA GLY A 26 59.94 -8.15 -11.20
C GLY A 26 60.15 -6.71 -11.66
N ILE A 27 59.14 -5.87 -11.42
CA ILE A 27 59.26 -4.42 -11.50
C ILE A 27 58.64 -3.84 -10.23
N ALA A 28 59.42 -2.93 -9.66
CA ALA A 28 59.28 -2.29 -8.36
C ALA A 28 58.08 -1.34 -8.28
N THR A 29 57.47 -1.31 -7.09
CA THR A 29 56.55 -0.26 -6.63
C THR A 29 57.34 1.00 -6.29
N ALA A 30 57.31 2.00 -7.17
CA ALA A 30 57.79 3.35 -6.87
C ALA A 30 56.64 4.16 -6.26
N ALA A 31 56.72 4.39 -4.95
CA ALA A 31 55.86 5.33 -4.24
C ALA A 31 56.19 6.77 -4.68
N ARG A 32 55.19 7.49 -5.22
CA ARG A 32 55.20 8.95 -5.35
C ARG A 32 54.16 9.53 -4.40
N LYS A 33 54.61 10.16 -3.33
CA LYS A 33 53.84 11.14 -2.56
C LYS A 33 53.75 12.44 -3.37
N PRO A 34 52.58 13.10 -3.38
CA PRO A 34 52.53 14.55 -3.39
C PRO A 34 52.04 15.08 -2.05
N GLN A 35 52.54 16.27 -1.75
CA GLN A 35 52.56 16.93 -0.45
C GLN A 35 51.17 17.35 0.05
N SER A 36 51.01 17.21 1.35
CA SER A 36 49.96 17.80 2.17
C SER A 36 50.03 19.33 2.16
N ARG A 37 48.95 20.00 1.79
CA ARG A 37 48.54 21.28 2.41
C ARG A 37 47.26 21.01 3.20
N TRP A 38 47.44 20.83 4.51
CA TRP A 38 46.36 20.84 5.48
C TRP A 38 45.79 22.26 5.57
N VAL A 39 44.56 22.45 5.09
CA VAL A 39 43.64 23.42 5.67
C VAL A 39 42.61 22.57 6.40
N ALA A 40 42.73 22.53 7.73
CA ALA A 40 41.77 21.86 8.59
C ALA A 40 40.47 22.65 8.59
N GLY A 41 39.54 22.24 7.72
CA GLY A 41 38.12 22.56 7.81
C GLY A 41 37.37 21.27 8.10
N SER A 42 37.39 20.85 9.36
CA SER A 42 36.65 19.68 9.83
C SER A 42 35.15 19.98 9.85
N ILE A 43 34.46 19.82 8.71
CA ILE A 43 33.04 19.46 8.75
C ILE A 43 33.03 17.94 8.83
N ALA A 44 33.09 17.44 10.06
CA ALA A 44 32.68 16.08 10.36
C ALA A 44 31.21 16.00 9.94
N VAL A 45 30.93 15.34 8.81
CA VAL A 45 29.61 14.81 8.53
C VAL A 45 29.39 13.72 9.58
N ALA A 46 28.87 14.14 10.72
CA ALA A 46 28.26 13.25 11.68
C ALA A 46 27.06 12.63 10.95
N VAL A 47 27.30 11.47 10.32
CA VAL A 47 26.24 10.48 10.14
C VAL A 47 25.59 10.34 11.52
N PRO A 48 24.29 10.57 11.70
CA PRO A 48 23.68 10.45 13.02
C PRO A 48 23.70 8.97 13.43
N ALA A 49 24.80 8.54 14.04
CA ALA A 49 24.89 7.39 14.93
C ALA A 49 23.92 7.53 16.14
N TYR A 50 23.21 8.66 16.22
CA TYR A 50 22.09 8.93 17.10
C TYR A 50 20.80 8.18 16.73
N LEU A 51 20.71 7.57 15.54
CA LEU A 51 19.55 6.74 15.16
C LEU A 51 19.61 5.30 15.70
N PHE A 52 20.74 4.85 16.26
CA PHE A 52 20.95 3.45 16.65
C PHE A 52 21.03 3.19 18.16
N LEU A 53 20.94 4.22 19.00
CA LEU A 53 21.03 4.06 20.45
C LEU A 53 19.87 4.81 21.10
N SER A 54 19.02 4.06 21.81
CA SER A 54 17.78 4.44 22.49
C SER A 54 16.53 4.62 21.60
N ARG A 55 16.05 3.51 21.00
CA ARG A 55 14.64 3.37 20.62
C ARG A 55 14.05 2.20 21.43
N GLU A 56 12.95 2.45 22.12
CA GLU A 56 12.25 1.43 22.92
C GLU A 56 11.85 0.24 22.03
N PRO A 57 11.77 -0.98 22.59
CA PRO A 57 11.21 -2.12 21.87
C PRO A 57 9.82 -1.78 21.31
N ILE A 58 9.50 -2.31 20.12
CA ILE A 58 8.20 -2.16 19.45
C ILE A 58 7.09 -2.63 20.42
N ARG A 59 6.42 -1.69 21.09
CA ARG A 59 5.34 -1.99 22.05
C ARG A 59 3.99 -2.07 21.34
N LEU A 60 3.71 -3.22 20.74
CA LEU A 60 2.40 -3.54 20.16
C LEU A 60 1.30 -3.73 21.22
N ASP A 61 1.68 -4.01 22.47
CA ASP A 61 0.75 -4.23 23.59
C ASP A 61 0.32 -2.94 24.30
N SER A 62 0.59 -1.76 23.73
CA SER A 62 0.43 -0.48 24.43
C SER A 62 -1.02 0.03 24.57
N ALA A 63 -2.00 -0.86 24.53
CA ALA A 63 -3.23 -0.64 25.28
C ALA A 63 -2.90 -0.79 26.78
N LYS A 64 -2.32 0.25 27.38
CA LYS A 64 -2.31 0.36 28.84
C LYS A 64 -3.76 0.29 29.28
N VAL A 65 -4.14 -0.82 29.92
CA VAL A 65 -5.31 -0.86 30.79
C VAL A 65 -5.11 0.27 31.79
N GLN A 66 -5.82 1.39 31.58
CA GLN A 66 -5.75 2.49 32.53
C GLN A 66 -6.27 1.96 33.87
N THR A 67 -5.42 2.13 34.87
CA THR A 67 -5.65 1.73 36.24
C THR A 67 -7.00 2.24 36.75
N VAL A 68 -7.72 1.32 37.38
CA VAL A 68 -8.96 1.47 38.15
C VAL A 68 -9.04 2.83 38.84
N ALA A 69 -10.02 3.65 38.46
CA ALA A 69 -10.32 4.85 39.20
C ALA A 69 -11.01 4.47 40.51
N THR A 70 -10.32 4.50 41.64
CA THR A 70 -10.96 4.44 42.96
C THR A 70 -11.63 5.79 43.24
N GLY A 71 -12.93 5.93 42.91
CA GLY A 71 -13.68 7.18 43.04
C GLY A 71 -15.15 7.10 42.55
N LYS A 72 -15.84 8.26 42.46
CA LYS A 72 -17.20 8.36 41.87
C LYS A 72 -17.17 7.90 40.41
N GLY A 73 -17.72 6.73 40.14
CA GLY A 73 -17.89 6.18 38.80
C GLY A 73 -19.02 5.16 38.77
N VAL A 74 -19.22 4.52 37.62
CA VAL A 74 -20.27 3.52 37.41
C VAL A 74 -19.79 2.17 37.98
N PRO A 75 -20.44 1.61 39.01
CA PRO A 75 -20.06 0.30 39.54
C PRO A 75 -20.28 -0.81 38.49
N VAL A 76 -19.42 -1.82 38.45
CA VAL A 76 -19.63 -3.01 37.59
C VAL A 76 -21.00 -3.65 37.85
N SER A 77 -21.41 -3.76 39.12
CA SER A 77 -22.74 -4.26 39.49
C SER A 77 -23.90 -3.46 38.87
N GLU A 78 -23.71 -2.17 38.62
CA GLU A 78 -24.71 -1.33 37.94
C GLU A 78 -24.73 -1.60 36.43
N LEU A 79 -23.57 -1.82 35.80
CA LEU A 79 -23.47 -2.27 34.41
C LEU A 79 -24.14 -3.64 34.20
N LEU A 80 -23.92 -4.59 35.12
CA LEU A 80 -24.43 -5.96 35.01
C LEU A 80 -25.95 -6.06 35.19
N LYS A 81 -26.58 -5.14 35.94
CA LYS A 81 -28.07 -5.05 36.02
C LYS A 81 -28.72 -4.85 34.65
N ARG A 82 -27.97 -4.29 33.70
CA ARG A 82 -28.50 -4.01 32.37
C ARG A 82 -28.51 -5.21 31.48
N VAL A 83 -27.83 -6.32 31.79
CA VAL A 83 -27.79 -7.56 30.95
C VAL A 83 -29.18 -7.97 30.45
N ASP A 84 -30.21 -7.89 31.31
CA ASP A 84 -31.60 -8.23 30.95
C ASP A 84 -32.51 -6.99 30.72
N GLY A 85 -31.96 -5.79 30.83
CA GLY A 85 -32.69 -4.51 30.65
C GLY A 85 -32.80 -4.04 29.19
N PRO A 86 -33.63 -3.04 28.91
CA PRO A 86 -33.77 -2.46 27.57
C PRO A 86 -32.60 -1.54 27.17
N GLU A 87 -31.85 -1.03 28.16
CA GLU A 87 -30.66 -0.19 27.94
C GLU A 87 -29.49 -1.05 27.48
N VAL A 88 -28.75 -0.58 26.47
CA VAL A 88 -27.55 -1.24 25.96
C VAL A 88 -26.33 -0.42 26.31
N TRP A 89 -25.68 -0.80 27.41
CA TRP A 89 -24.45 -0.18 27.87
C TRP A 89 -23.25 -1.06 27.53
N VAL A 90 -22.13 -0.43 27.15
CA VAL A 90 -20.86 -1.12 26.89
C VAL A 90 -19.72 -0.37 27.57
N VAL A 91 -18.61 -1.06 27.81
CA VAL A 91 -17.38 -0.44 28.32
C VAL A 91 -16.37 -0.32 27.18
N ILE A 92 -15.82 0.88 27.00
CA ILE A 92 -14.75 1.15 26.04
C ILE A 92 -13.70 2.02 26.71
N ASN A 93 -12.43 1.59 26.68
CA ASN A 93 -11.31 2.28 27.32
C ASN A 93 -11.61 2.66 28.78
N GLY A 94 -12.19 1.73 29.56
CA GLY A 94 -12.51 1.91 30.98
C GLY A 94 -13.66 2.88 31.29
N ASN A 95 -14.42 3.31 30.28
CA ASN A 95 -15.59 4.19 30.45
C ASN A 95 -16.86 3.48 29.98
N VAL A 96 -17.97 3.72 30.67
CA VAL A 96 -19.30 3.21 30.32
C VAL A 96 -19.99 4.17 29.36
N TYR A 97 -20.49 3.63 28.25
CA TYR A 97 -21.27 4.35 27.25
C TYR A 97 -22.65 3.71 27.10
N ASP A 98 -23.67 4.55 27.05
CA ASP A 98 -25.02 4.15 26.66
C ASP A 98 -25.16 4.28 25.14
N MET A 99 -25.39 3.15 24.50
CA MET A 99 -25.51 3.00 23.05
C MET A 99 -26.96 2.84 22.61
N THR A 100 -27.94 2.89 23.53
CA THR A 100 -29.33 2.48 23.28
C THR A 100 -29.97 3.24 22.10
N GLU A 101 -29.77 4.55 22.03
CA GLU A 101 -30.31 5.42 20.97
C GLU A 101 -29.46 5.38 19.69
N PHE A 102 -28.27 4.79 19.73
CA PHE A 102 -27.32 4.73 18.61
C PHE A 102 -27.28 3.38 17.90
N LEU A 103 -27.93 2.35 18.47
CA LEU A 103 -27.89 0.97 17.94
C LEU A 103 -28.21 0.87 16.45
N ASP A 104 -29.25 1.58 15.99
CA ASP A 104 -29.72 1.48 14.62
C ASP A 104 -28.95 2.37 13.63
N ASP A 105 -28.23 3.37 14.18
CA ASP A 105 -27.38 4.32 13.46
C ASP A 105 -25.93 3.85 13.34
N HIS A 106 -25.55 2.81 14.08
CA HIS A 106 -24.20 2.28 14.04
C HIS A 106 -23.89 1.66 12.67
N PRO A 107 -22.84 2.11 11.95
CA PRO A 107 -22.56 1.66 10.59
C PRO A 107 -22.31 0.15 10.46
N GLY A 108 -21.90 -0.48 11.54
CA GLY A 108 -21.60 -1.91 11.55
C GLY A 108 -22.70 -2.83 12.07
N GLY A 109 -23.86 -2.26 12.37
CA GLY A 109 -25.04 -3.02 12.73
C GLY A 109 -25.32 -3.03 14.23
N ARG A 110 -26.60 -3.24 14.53
CA ARG A 110 -27.13 -3.29 15.90
C ARG A 110 -26.62 -4.50 16.66
N ASP A 111 -26.58 -5.65 15.99
CA ASP A 111 -26.46 -6.95 16.63
C ASP A 111 -25.13 -7.12 17.35
N VAL A 112 -24.04 -6.55 16.84
CA VAL A 112 -22.74 -6.65 17.51
C VAL A 112 -22.68 -5.87 18.81
N ILE A 113 -23.36 -4.72 18.91
CA ILE A 113 -23.43 -3.96 20.16
C ILE A 113 -24.33 -4.71 21.15
N VAL A 114 -25.48 -5.22 20.67
CA VAL A 114 -26.45 -5.96 21.50
C VAL A 114 -25.86 -7.26 22.04
N ALA A 115 -25.13 -8.01 21.20
CA ALA A 115 -24.49 -9.28 21.57
C ALA A 115 -23.39 -9.10 22.63
N ASN A 116 -22.75 -7.93 22.66
CA ASN A 116 -21.66 -7.61 23.59
C ASN A 116 -22.05 -6.59 24.68
N LYS A 117 -23.36 -6.40 24.87
CA LYS A 117 -23.96 -5.61 25.94
C LYS A 117 -23.40 -5.98 27.31
N SER A 118 -23.19 -4.98 28.17
CA SER A 118 -22.67 -5.09 29.53
C SER A 118 -21.26 -5.70 29.63
N HIS A 119 -20.52 -5.75 28.52
CA HIS A 119 -19.12 -6.20 28.49
C HIS A 119 -18.16 -5.06 28.14
N ASP A 120 -16.87 -5.28 28.42
CA ASP A 120 -15.76 -4.48 27.89
C ASP A 120 -15.47 -4.86 26.45
N VAL A 121 -15.93 -4.01 25.53
CA VAL A 121 -15.80 -4.19 24.08
C VAL A 121 -14.59 -3.46 23.49
N THR A 122 -13.70 -2.93 24.33
CA THR A 122 -12.45 -2.29 23.89
C THR A 122 -11.67 -3.13 22.86
N PRO A 123 -11.52 -4.46 23.02
CA PRO A 123 -10.81 -5.29 22.05
C PRO A 123 -11.51 -5.39 20.68
N LEU A 124 -12.83 -5.20 20.63
CA LEU A 124 -13.60 -5.16 19.39
C LEU A 124 -13.57 -3.76 18.76
N PHE A 125 -13.61 -2.72 19.59
CA PHE A 125 -13.69 -1.33 19.16
C PHE A 125 -12.36 -0.81 18.59
N ALA A 126 -11.26 -0.95 19.34
CA ALA A 126 -9.99 -0.30 19.05
C ALA A 126 -9.38 -0.63 17.67
N PRO A 127 -9.48 -1.88 17.15
CA PRO A 127 -8.95 -2.22 15.82
C PRO A 127 -9.77 -1.65 14.64
N ARG A 128 -10.96 -1.11 14.90
CA ARG A 128 -11.94 -0.73 13.86
C ARG A 128 -12.26 0.76 13.82
N HIS A 129 -11.86 1.51 14.85
CA HIS A 129 -12.25 2.91 15.03
C HIS A 129 -11.04 3.84 15.17
N PRO A 130 -11.16 5.12 14.77
CA PRO A 130 -10.18 6.17 15.09
C PRO A 130 -9.93 6.25 16.60
N THR A 131 -8.73 6.65 17.01
CA THR A 131 -8.36 6.69 18.44
C THR A 131 -9.12 7.80 19.15
N ASN A 132 -9.38 8.90 18.44
CA ASN A 132 -10.17 10.05 18.87
C ASN A 132 -11.68 9.88 18.70
N GLN A 133 -12.18 8.69 18.33
CA GLN A 133 -13.61 8.45 18.04
C GLN A 133 -14.52 8.71 19.25
N LEU A 134 -14.00 8.57 20.47
CA LEU A 134 -14.74 8.77 21.71
C LEU A 134 -14.52 10.17 22.32
N ASP A 135 -13.82 11.05 21.62
CA ASP A 135 -13.60 12.43 22.04
C ASP A 135 -14.87 13.25 21.81
N GLY A 136 -15.08 14.29 22.64
CA GLY A 136 -16.37 14.97 22.76
C GLY A 136 -16.97 15.52 21.46
N GLU A 137 -16.13 15.94 20.49
CA GLU A 137 -16.61 16.43 19.19
C GLU A 137 -16.89 15.31 18.18
N ASN A 138 -16.32 14.12 18.39
CA ASN A 138 -16.44 12.95 17.50
C ASN A 138 -17.46 11.91 18.00
N LEU A 139 -17.85 11.99 19.27
CA LEU A 139 -18.87 11.12 19.85
C LEU A 139 -20.24 11.44 19.24
N PRO A 140 -20.95 10.46 18.64
CA PRO A 140 -22.28 10.72 18.07
C PRO A 140 -23.24 11.30 19.13
N PRO A 141 -24.10 12.27 18.78
CA PRO A 141 -25.01 12.90 19.75
C PRO A 141 -25.96 11.92 20.46
N SER A 142 -26.26 10.77 19.84
CA SER A 142 -27.08 9.69 20.38
C SER A 142 -26.32 8.76 21.33
N VAL A 143 -25.00 8.85 21.43
CA VAL A 143 -24.18 8.10 22.38
C VAL A 143 -23.92 8.93 23.63
N LYS A 144 -24.23 8.38 24.80
CA LYS A 144 -24.03 9.09 26.09
C LYS A 144 -22.90 8.45 26.87
N LYS A 145 -21.83 9.21 27.14
CA LYS A 145 -20.78 8.79 28.09
C LYS A 145 -21.30 8.91 29.51
N ILE A 146 -21.51 7.78 30.19
CA ILE A 146 -22.05 7.75 31.56
C ILE A 146 -20.96 8.07 32.58
N GLY A 147 -19.76 7.52 32.41
CA GLY A 147 -18.62 7.81 33.29
C GLY A 147 -17.58 6.68 33.36
N PRO A 148 -16.53 6.84 34.18
CA PRO A 148 -15.52 5.81 34.39
C PRO A 148 -16.12 4.59 35.09
N LEU A 149 -15.73 3.39 34.65
CA LEU A 149 -16.11 2.14 35.30
C LEU A 149 -15.29 1.94 36.58
N VAL A 150 -15.94 1.43 37.63
CA VAL A 150 -15.31 1.13 38.92
C VAL A 150 -15.73 -0.26 39.40
N GLY A 151 -14.77 -1.09 39.80
CA GLY A 151 -15.01 -2.43 40.34
C GLY A 151 -13.73 -3.06 40.86
N THR A 152 -13.86 -4.21 41.53
CA THR A 152 -12.72 -5.06 41.93
C THR A 152 -12.12 -5.76 40.70
N GLU A 153 -10.92 -6.34 40.82
CA GLU A 153 -10.32 -7.15 39.74
C GLU A 153 -11.22 -8.31 39.31
N GLU A 154 -11.89 -8.96 40.27
CA GLU A 154 -12.83 -10.06 40.02
C GLU A 154 -14.07 -9.59 39.24
N GLU A 155 -14.64 -8.45 39.63
CA GLU A 155 -15.78 -7.83 38.92
C GLU A 155 -15.40 -7.39 37.51
N LEU A 156 -14.19 -6.85 37.33
CA LEU A 156 -13.68 -6.45 36.02
C LEU A 156 -13.41 -7.65 35.11
N GLU A 157 -13.07 -8.82 35.66
CA GLU A 157 -12.90 -10.05 34.89
C GLU A 157 -14.24 -10.59 34.36
N GLU A 158 -15.34 -10.43 35.12
CA GLU A 158 -16.67 -10.90 34.74
C GLU A 158 -17.23 -10.20 33.49
N ILE A 159 -16.86 -8.94 33.27
CA ILE A 159 -17.31 -8.15 32.13
C ILE A 159 -16.41 -8.28 30.90
N LYS A 160 -15.26 -8.96 31.00
CA LYS A 160 -14.41 -9.19 29.83
C LYS A 160 -15.16 -10.08 28.84
N LEU A 161 -14.92 -9.82 27.55
CA LEU A 161 -15.41 -10.72 26.51
C LEU A 161 -14.88 -12.13 26.75
N LYS A 162 -15.79 -13.10 26.76
CA LYS A 162 -15.40 -14.51 26.87
C LYS A 162 -14.60 -14.90 25.64
N ILE A 163 -13.30 -15.06 25.83
CA ILE A 163 -12.40 -15.51 24.77
C ILE A 163 -12.63 -17.01 24.56
N SER A 164 -13.04 -17.39 23.35
CA SER A 164 -13.19 -18.80 22.97
C SER A 164 -11.84 -19.51 22.98
N ALA A 165 -11.84 -20.84 23.11
CA ALA A 165 -10.61 -21.63 23.00
C ALA A 165 -9.89 -21.43 21.66
N GLU A 166 -10.65 -21.16 20.59
CA GLU A 166 -10.13 -20.84 19.26
C GLU A 166 -9.41 -19.49 19.24
N GLN A 167 -9.99 -18.45 19.86
CA GLN A 167 -9.37 -17.14 19.98
C GLN A 167 -8.10 -17.17 20.84
N LEU A 168 -8.12 -17.90 21.98
CA LEU A 168 -6.92 -18.08 22.81
C LEU A 168 -5.79 -18.79 22.03
N ALA A 169 -6.13 -19.82 21.26
CA ALA A 169 -5.16 -20.52 20.42
C ALA A 169 -4.60 -19.63 19.30
N GLU A 170 -5.42 -18.74 18.75
CA GLU A 170 -4.99 -17.74 17.77
C GLU A 170 -4.04 -16.70 18.38
N GLU A 171 -4.37 -16.16 19.55
CA GLU A 171 -3.51 -15.22 20.28
C GLU A 171 -2.16 -15.87 20.63
N GLU A 172 -2.16 -17.12 21.08
CA GLU A 172 -0.96 -17.90 21.36
C GLU A 172 -0.08 -18.09 20.11
N ARG A 173 -0.71 -18.44 18.97
CA ARG A 173 -0.04 -18.58 17.68
C ARG A 173 0.63 -17.26 17.28
N ILE A 174 -0.11 -16.15 17.33
CA ILE A 174 0.39 -14.83 16.96
C ILE A 174 1.55 -14.45 17.87
N ARG A 175 1.42 -14.61 19.19
CA ARG A 175 2.47 -14.30 20.15
C ARG A 175 3.75 -15.10 19.89
N THR A 176 3.61 -16.40 19.65
CA THR A 176 4.74 -17.28 19.32
C THR A 176 5.42 -16.84 18.02
N ALA A 177 4.65 -16.61 16.97
CA ALA A 177 5.17 -16.17 15.67
C ALA A 177 5.87 -14.80 15.77
N ARG A 178 5.35 -13.87 16.58
CA ARG A 178 5.98 -12.57 16.85
C ARG A 178 7.34 -12.76 17.51
N ALA A 179 7.42 -13.54 18.58
CA ALA A 179 8.68 -13.82 19.28
C ALA A 179 9.72 -14.48 18.35
N GLU A 180 9.29 -15.42 17.50
CA GLU A 180 10.17 -16.03 16.50
C GLU A 180 10.67 -15.04 15.44
N PHE A 181 9.80 -14.12 14.99
CA PHE A 181 10.18 -13.09 14.03
C PHE A 181 11.14 -12.07 14.66
N GLU A 182 10.86 -11.60 15.87
CA GLU A 182 11.73 -10.69 16.62
C GLU A 182 13.12 -11.28 16.81
N ALA A 183 13.22 -12.59 17.09
CA ALA A 183 14.50 -13.29 17.19
C ALA A 183 15.29 -13.34 15.85
N LYS A 184 14.59 -13.38 14.71
CA LYS A 184 15.21 -13.34 13.37
C LYS A 184 15.56 -11.91 12.93
N GLY A 185 14.77 -10.93 13.38
CA GLY A 185 14.88 -9.53 13.03
C GLY A 185 14.41 -9.19 11.61
N LEU A 186 14.15 -7.91 11.38
CA LEU A 186 13.63 -7.39 10.11
C LEU A 186 14.58 -7.61 8.91
N GLY A 187 15.88 -7.73 9.17
CA GLY A 187 16.88 -8.06 8.15
C GLY A 187 16.71 -9.45 7.51
N SER A 188 15.86 -10.32 8.07
CA SER A 188 15.48 -11.60 7.47
C SER A 188 14.47 -11.45 6.32
N VAL A 189 13.81 -10.29 6.20
CA VAL A 189 12.88 -9.96 5.11
C VAL A 189 13.68 -9.35 3.96
N ILE A 190 13.78 -10.06 2.83
CA ILE A 190 14.67 -9.67 1.72
C ILE A 190 13.88 -9.01 0.57
N ASN A 191 12.57 -9.26 0.49
CA ASN A 191 11.72 -8.71 -0.57
C ASN A 191 10.24 -8.56 -0.16
N MET A 192 9.44 -7.90 -1.01
CA MET A 192 8.01 -7.66 -0.73
C MET A 192 7.18 -8.94 -0.53
N ALA A 193 7.53 -10.05 -1.19
CA ALA A 193 6.82 -11.32 -1.01
C ALA A 193 7.18 -12.01 0.32
N ASP A 194 8.31 -11.66 0.95
CA ASP A 194 8.64 -12.18 2.27
C ASP A 194 7.78 -11.52 3.35
N PHE A 195 7.43 -10.23 3.21
CA PHE A 195 6.45 -9.59 4.12
C PHE A 195 5.11 -10.31 4.13
N GLU A 196 4.59 -10.73 2.98
CA GLU A 196 3.34 -11.50 2.90
C GLU A 196 3.43 -12.81 3.69
N LYS A 197 4.52 -13.57 3.50
CA LYS A 197 4.75 -14.85 4.21
C LYS A 197 4.95 -14.67 5.71
N VAL A 198 5.64 -13.60 6.11
CA VAL A 198 5.90 -13.28 7.51
C VAL A 198 4.64 -12.75 8.17
N ALA A 199 3.82 -11.96 7.47
CA ALA A 199 2.57 -11.41 8.01
C ALA A 199 1.51 -12.49 8.28
N GLU A 200 1.40 -13.52 7.45
CA GLU A 200 0.39 -14.59 7.60
C GLU A 200 0.31 -15.17 9.03
N PRO A 201 1.39 -15.68 9.64
CA PRO A 201 1.35 -16.18 11.00
C PRO A 201 1.27 -15.08 12.09
N LEU A 202 1.42 -13.81 11.73
CA LEU A 202 1.42 -12.66 12.65
C LEU A 202 0.09 -11.91 12.71
N LEU A 203 -0.83 -12.22 11.80
CA LEU A 203 -2.16 -11.62 11.69
C LEU A 203 -3.21 -12.57 12.25
N SER A 204 -4.33 -12.01 12.73
CA SER A 204 -5.53 -12.81 12.98
C SER A 204 -6.07 -13.37 11.67
N SER A 205 -6.85 -14.44 11.76
CA SER A 205 -7.47 -15.11 10.62
C SER A 205 -8.34 -14.14 9.84
N LEU A 206 -9.08 -13.27 10.56
CA LEU A 206 -9.88 -12.19 9.98
C LEU A 206 -9.01 -11.18 9.21
N ALA A 207 -7.95 -10.67 9.83
CA ALA A 207 -7.06 -9.68 9.20
C ALA A 207 -6.36 -10.27 7.96
N TRP A 208 -5.89 -11.51 8.07
CA TRP A 208 -5.28 -12.23 6.95
C TRP A 208 -6.27 -12.42 5.80
N ALA A 209 -7.48 -12.93 6.07
CA ALA A 209 -8.49 -13.09 5.04
C ALA A 209 -8.81 -11.76 4.36
N TYR A 210 -9.03 -10.70 5.14
CA TYR A 210 -9.35 -9.37 4.61
C TYR A 210 -8.25 -8.81 3.70
N TYR A 211 -6.98 -8.87 4.11
CA TYR A 211 -5.86 -8.36 3.29
C TYR A 211 -5.54 -9.27 2.10
N ALA A 212 -5.53 -10.59 2.31
CA ALA A 212 -5.11 -11.55 1.29
C ALA A 212 -6.20 -11.78 0.23
N SER A 213 -7.48 -11.61 0.55
CA SER A 213 -8.56 -11.94 -0.38
C SER A 213 -8.63 -11.07 -1.63
N ALA A 214 -9.28 -11.64 -2.63
CA ALA A 214 -9.66 -11.03 -3.91
C ALA A 214 -11.10 -11.43 -4.26
N GLY A 215 -11.62 -10.91 -5.37
CA GLY A 215 -12.94 -11.25 -5.89
C GLY A 215 -13.00 -12.71 -6.34
N ASP A 216 -14.11 -13.36 -6.06
CA ASP A 216 -14.48 -14.71 -6.53
C ASP A 216 -13.34 -15.74 -6.41
N ASP A 217 -12.79 -16.20 -7.55
CA ASP A 217 -11.79 -17.26 -7.64
C ASP A 217 -10.33 -16.74 -7.54
N GLU A 218 -10.17 -15.43 -7.29
CA GLU A 218 -8.89 -14.72 -7.22
C GLU A 218 -8.06 -14.78 -8.52
N ILE A 219 -8.69 -15.03 -9.68
CA ILE A 219 -8.02 -15.19 -10.97
C ILE A 219 -7.28 -13.90 -11.37
N THR A 220 -7.95 -12.76 -11.29
CA THR A 220 -7.38 -11.44 -11.62
C THR A 220 -6.23 -11.09 -10.69
N LYS A 221 -6.30 -11.44 -9.40
CA LYS A 221 -5.20 -11.22 -8.45
C LYS A 221 -3.94 -11.96 -8.89
N ILE A 222 -4.07 -13.21 -9.34
CA ILE A 222 -2.96 -14.01 -9.85
C ILE A 222 -2.47 -13.47 -11.21
N ALA A 223 -3.40 -13.09 -12.09
CA ALA A 223 -3.08 -12.51 -13.39
C ALA A 223 -2.26 -11.21 -13.25
N ASN A 224 -2.66 -10.31 -12.34
CA ASN A 224 -1.91 -9.08 -12.03
C ASN A 224 -0.44 -9.38 -11.66
N ALA A 225 -0.22 -10.38 -10.79
CA ALA A 225 1.12 -10.71 -10.32
C ALA A 225 2.00 -11.38 -11.39
N THR A 226 1.41 -12.06 -12.37
CA THR A 226 2.14 -12.81 -13.39
C THR A 226 2.34 -12.02 -14.69
N ALA A 227 1.52 -11.00 -14.97
CA ALA A 227 1.55 -10.21 -16.21
C ALA A 227 2.93 -9.59 -16.50
N TYR A 228 3.66 -9.15 -15.48
CA TYR A 228 5.00 -8.56 -15.63
C TYR A 228 6.04 -9.53 -16.23
N GLN A 229 5.78 -10.85 -16.24
CA GLN A 229 6.65 -11.85 -16.87
C GLN A 229 6.57 -11.86 -18.40
N LYS A 230 5.53 -11.23 -18.97
CA LYS A 230 5.40 -11.00 -20.42
C LYS A 230 6.41 -9.97 -20.93
N VAL A 231 6.88 -9.09 -20.06
CA VAL A 231 7.80 -8.00 -20.40
C VAL A 231 9.22 -8.36 -19.97
N LEU A 232 10.14 -8.38 -20.93
CA LEU A 232 11.56 -8.67 -20.72
C LEU A 232 12.41 -7.42 -20.91
N PHE A 233 13.51 -7.30 -20.18
CA PHE A 233 14.46 -6.21 -20.38
C PHE A 233 15.36 -6.43 -21.59
N ARG A 234 15.77 -5.32 -22.20
CA ARG A 234 16.80 -5.23 -23.23
C ARG A 234 18.00 -4.43 -22.68
N PRO A 235 18.78 -5.01 -21.76
CA PRO A 235 19.81 -4.28 -21.03
C PRO A 235 20.92 -3.77 -21.95
N ARG A 236 21.49 -2.61 -21.60
CA ARG A 236 22.55 -1.96 -22.38
C ARG A 236 23.88 -2.00 -21.63
N VAL A 237 24.84 -2.69 -22.24
CA VAL A 237 26.21 -2.80 -21.72
C VAL A 237 27.06 -1.58 -22.08
N LEU A 238 28.21 -1.43 -21.40
CA LEU A 238 29.16 -0.32 -21.59
C LEU A 238 28.55 1.08 -21.36
N ARG A 239 27.53 1.15 -20.49
CA ARG A 239 26.94 2.40 -19.99
C ARG A 239 27.62 2.81 -18.69
N LYS A 240 27.80 4.12 -18.50
CA LYS A 240 28.35 4.67 -17.26
C LYS A 240 27.26 4.68 -16.18
N VAL A 241 27.13 3.57 -15.47
CA VAL A 241 26.10 3.37 -14.45
C VAL A 241 26.64 3.39 -13.02
N ALA A 242 27.70 4.17 -12.76
CA ALA A 242 28.32 4.23 -11.45
C ALA A 242 27.42 4.87 -10.39
N GLU A 243 26.60 5.84 -10.80
CA GLU A 243 25.64 6.58 -9.96
C GLU A 243 24.22 6.28 -10.45
N CYS A 244 23.25 6.25 -9.53
CA CYS A 244 21.85 6.05 -9.86
C CYS A 244 20.99 6.94 -8.96
N ASP A 245 19.92 7.47 -9.54
CA ASP A 245 18.94 8.30 -8.86
C ASP A 245 17.54 7.83 -9.28
N ALA A 246 16.86 7.17 -8.35
CA ALA A 246 15.51 6.66 -8.56
C ALA A 246 14.41 7.71 -8.26
N SER A 247 14.77 8.93 -7.88
CA SER A 247 13.76 9.96 -7.58
C SER A 247 13.01 10.41 -8.84
N THR A 248 11.78 10.89 -8.63
CA THR A 248 10.91 11.37 -9.69
C THR A 248 9.87 12.37 -9.15
N GLU A 249 8.95 12.80 -10.00
CA GLU A 249 7.78 13.59 -9.62
C GLU A 249 6.51 12.82 -9.97
N LEU A 250 5.56 12.76 -9.04
CA LEU A 250 4.25 12.14 -9.21
C LEU A 250 3.18 13.20 -8.96
N MET A 251 2.34 13.49 -9.96
CA MET A 251 1.36 14.61 -9.91
C MET A 251 1.99 15.97 -9.60
N GLY A 252 3.27 16.16 -9.94
CA GLY A 252 4.04 17.37 -9.64
C GLY A 252 4.61 17.43 -8.21
N CYS A 253 4.46 16.36 -7.43
CA CYS A 253 5.04 16.24 -6.10
C CYS A 253 6.37 15.48 -6.16
N PRO A 254 7.42 15.92 -5.46
CA PRO A 254 8.67 15.18 -5.39
C PRO A 254 8.48 13.83 -4.70
N SER A 255 9.12 12.79 -5.22
CA SER A 255 9.14 11.47 -4.61
C SER A 255 10.52 10.82 -4.71
N SER A 256 10.96 10.17 -3.62
CA SER A 256 12.25 9.50 -3.55
C SER A 256 12.34 8.26 -4.45
N LEU A 257 11.19 7.70 -4.84
CA LEU A 257 11.04 6.54 -5.71
C LEU A 257 9.83 6.71 -6.63
N PRO A 258 9.75 5.99 -7.76
CA PRO A 258 8.59 5.99 -8.64
C PRO A 258 7.48 5.04 -8.14
N VAL A 259 7.31 4.95 -6.81
CA VAL A 259 6.30 4.13 -6.15
C VAL A 259 5.55 4.95 -5.11
N PHE A 260 4.30 4.57 -4.85
CA PHE A 260 3.49 5.15 -3.78
C PHE A 260 2.73 4.06 -3.01
N ILE A 261 2.38 4.35 -1.76
CA ILE A 261 1.49 3.48 -0.98
C ILE A 261 0.09 3.68 -1.56
N ALA A 262 -0.44 2.66 -2.25
CA ALA A 262 -1.78 2.69 -2.82
C ALA A 262 -2.83 2.69 -1.69
N PRO A 263 -3.99 3.32 -1.89
CA PRO A 263 -4.99 3.44 -0.84
C PRO A 263 -5.52 2.06 -0.45
N ALA A 264 -5.39 1.73 0.82
CA ALA A 264 -5.86 0.48 1.39
C ALA A 264 -6.44 0.74 2.78
N ALA A 265 -7.67 0.28 2.99
CA ALA A 265 -8.46 0.49 4.19
C ALA A 265 -8.10 -0.49 5.32
N MET A 266 -8.47 -0.13 6.54
CA MET A 266 -8.40 -0.97 7.75
C MET A 266 -7.00 -1.44 8.14
N ALA A 267 -5.97 -0.60 8.03
CA ALA A 267 -4.62 -0.97 8.43
C ALA A 267 -4.52 -1.36 9.93
N LYS A 268 -5.45 -0.88 10.79
CA LYS A 268 -5.54 -1.27 12.21
C LYS A 268 -5.80 -2.76 12.45
N LEU A 269 -6.32 -3.49 11.46
CA LEU A 269 -6.43 -4.95 11.53
C LEU A 269 -5.06 -5.64 11.61
N GLY A 270 -4.02 -4.99 11.10
CA GLY A 270 -2.67 -5.55 11.06
C GLY A 270 -1.72 -5.03 12.15
N HIS A 271 -1.99 -3.84 12.66
CA HIS A 271 -1.18 -3.19 13.68
C HIS A 271 -1.99 -2.09 14.37
N PRO A 272 -1.90 -1.89 15.70
CA PRO A 272 -2.75 -0.93 16.43
C PRO A 272 -2.72 0.52 15.90
N LEU A 273 -1.54 1.00 15.45
CA LEU A 273 -1.39 2.34 14.85
C LEU A 273 -1.93 2.45 13.41
N GLY A 274 -2.21 1.35 12.72
CA GLY A 274 -2.81 1.33 11.39
C GLY A 274 -2.15 2.28 10.38
N GLU A 275 -2.95 3.14 9.76
CA GLU A 275 -2.51 4.04 8.68
C GLU A 275 -1.50 5.09 9.15
N ILE A 276 -1.38 5.38 10.46
CA ILE A 276 -0.35 6.27 10.99
C ILE A 276 1.05 5.73 10.69
N ASN A 277 1.27 4.40 10.77
CA ASN A 277 2.54 3.79 10.37
C ASN A 277 2.87 4.06 8.90
N LEU A 278 1.85 4.03 8.04
CA LEU A 278 2.00 4.28 6.61
C LEU A 278 2.34 5.76 6.36
N THR A 279 1.70 6.68 7.09
CA THR A 279 1.97 8.12 7.01
C THR A 279 3.38 8.45 7.45
N ARG A 280 3.80 7.97 8.63
CA ARG A 280 5.16 8.21 9.13
C ARG A 280 6.22 7.59 8.23
N GLY A 281 6.05 6.32 7.86
CA GLY A 281 7.01 5.62 7.00
C GLY A 281 7.11 6.20 5.58
N ALA A 282 6.00 6.67 5.00
CA ALA A 282 6.04 7.39 3.72
C ALA A 282 6.77 8.73 3.86
N GLY A 283 6.50 9.48 4.94
CA GLY A 283 7.13 10.77 5.22
C GLY A 283 8.63 10.66 5.44
N SER A 284 9.08 9.71 6.27
CA SER A 284 10.50 9.52 6.61
C SER A 284 11.33 9.06 5.41
N THR A 285 10.71 8.32 4.48
CA THR A 285 11.38 7.78 3.28
C THR A 285 11.18 8.62 2.02
N GLY A 286 10.29 9.61 2.05
CA GLY A 286 10.01 10.53 0.95
C GLY A 286 9.20 9.93 -0.20
N ILE A 287 8.46 8.84 0.03
CA ILE A 287 7.46 8.37 -0.93
C ILE A 287 6.08 8.94 -0.60
N ILE A 288 5.14 8.87 -1.54
CA ILE A 288 3.79 9.39 -1.34
C ILE A 288 2.90 8.29 -0.75
N GLN A 289 2.04 8.67 0.21
CA GLN A 289 0.91 7.85 0.64
C GLN A 289 -0.38 8.36 0.01
N ALA A 290 -1.18 7.45 -0.55
CA ALA A 290 -2.57 7.69 -0.85
C ALA A 290 -3.45 7.16 0.29
N ILE A 291 -4.14 8.05 0.99
CA ILE A 291 -5.01 7.71 2.13
C ILE A 291 -6.37 7.25 1.61
N SER A 292 -6.93 6.17 2.17
CA SER A 292 -8.27 5.69 1.79
C SER A 292 -9.37 6.52 2.45
N SER A 293 -10.51 6.72 1.75
CA SER A 293 -11.75 7.21 2.39
C SER A 293 -12.23 6.30 3.53
N ASN A 294 -11.87 5.02 3.49
CA ASN A 294 -12.21 4.03 4.51
C ASN A 294 -10.96 3.66 5.34
N ALA A 295 -10.06 4.61 5.64
CA ALA A 295 -8.98 4.37 6.58
C ALA A 295 -9.53 4.05 7.98
N SER A 296 -8.84 3.20 8.75
CA SER A 296 -9.21 2.92 10.15
C SER A 296 -8.73 4.00 11.14
N CYS A 297 -7.80 4.86 10.73
CA CYS A 297 -7.43 6.08 11.44
C CYS A 297 -8.21 7.28 10.90
N GLY A 298 -8.47 8.27 11.76
CA GLY A 298 -9.08 9.54 11.34
C GLY A 298 -8.18 10.35 10.41
N MET A 299 -8.77 11.12 9.49
CA MET A 299 -8.01 12.01 8.59
C MET A 299 -7.12 12.97 9.38
N ASP A 300 -7.66 13.59 10.43
CA ASP A 300 -6.93 14.57 11.25
C ASP A 300 -5.77 13.91 12.00
N GLU A 301 -5.95 12.70 12.55
CA GLU A 301 -4.88 11.93 13.21
C GLU A 301 -3.70 11.68 12.25
N MET A 302 -3.98 11.35 10.99
CA MET A 302 -2.94 11.16 9.98
C MET A 302 -2.30 12.50 9.56
N LEU A 303 -3.06 13.58 9.49
CA LEU A 303 -2.54 14.90 9.15
C LEU A 303 -1.64 15.48 10.27
N GLU A 304 -1.90 15.16 11.53
CA GLU A 304 -1.02 15.50 12.66
C GLU A 304 0.35 14.83 12.57
N GLU A 305 0.40 13.64 11.97
CA GLU A 305 1.61 12.84 11.77
C GLU A 305 2.34 13.17 10.45
N ARG A 306 1.76 14.05 9.63
CA ARG A 306 2.32 14.50 8.35
C ARG A 306 3.56 15.36 8.58
N LEU A 307 4.70 14.96 8.02
CA LEU A 307 5.91 15.78 8.06
C LEU A 307 5.76 17.05 7.19
N PRO A 308 6.45 18.16 7.53
CA PRO A 308 6.42 19.37 6.70
C PRO A 308 6.83 19.10 5.26
N GLY A 309 5.96 19.44 4.31
CA GLY A 309 6.20 19.24 2.88
C GLY A 309 6.03 17.80 2.37
N GLN A 310 5.62 16.85 3.22
CA GLN A 310 5.29 15.49 2.80
C GLN A 310 4.05 15.52 1.89
N PRO A 311 4.15 15.05 0.63
CA PRO A 311 2.98 14.96 -0.23
C PRO A 311 2.04 13.84 0.24
N LEU A 312 0.73 14.12 0.25
CA LEU A 312 -0.30 13.13 0.53
C LEU A 312 -1.37 13.17 -0.55
N PHE A 313 -1.74 12.00 -1.06
CA PHE A 313 -2.90 11.85 -1.94
C PHE A 313 -4.10 11.36 -1.12
N TYR A 314 -5.31 11.69 -1.56
CA TYR A 314 -6.54 11.20 -0.93
C TYR A 314 -7.38 10.40 -1.93
N GLN A 315 -7.74 9.19 -1.56
CA GLN A 315 -8.66 8.37 -2.33
C GLN A 315 -10.09 8.69 -1.92
N LEU A 316 -10.88 9.14 -2.89
CA LEU A 316 -12.27 9.53 -2.72
C LEU A 316 -13.21 8.42 -3.21
N TYR A 317 -14.13 8.03 -2.35
CA TYR A 317 -15.40 7.44 -2.72
C TYR A 317 -16.49 8.49 -2.63
N VAL A 318 -17.29 8.64 -3.69
CA VAL A 318 -18.43 9.56 -3.67
C VAL A 318 -19.58 8.88 -2.96
N ASN A 319 -20.03 9.50 -1.87
CA ASN A 319 -21.21 9.04 -1.13
C ASN A 319 -22.49 9.32 -1.95
N ARG A 320 -23.50 8.45 -1.82
CA ARG A 320 -24.85 8.64 -2.43
C ARG A 320 -25.46 9.98 -2.04
N ASP A 321 -25.26 10.39 -0.80
CA ASP A 321 -25.53 11.74 -0.33
C ASP A 321 -24.41 12.69 -0.80
N ARG A 322 -24.70 13.42 -1.88
CA ARG A 322 -23.75 14.37 -2.48
C ARG A 322 -23.39 15.52 -1.54
N ALA A 323 -24.20 15.83 -0.52
CA ALA A 323 -23.82 16.84 0.48
C ALA A 323 -22.66 16.33 1.35
N LYS A 324 -22.73 15.08 1.82
CA LYS A 324 -21.62 14.44 2.57
C LYS A 324 -20.36 14.34 1.73
N ALA A 325 -20.49 13.98 0.45
CA ALA A 325 -19.35 13.95 -0.47
C ALA A 325 -18.71 15.34 -0.65
N ALA A 326 -19.52 16.40 -0.77
CA ALA A 326 -19.01 17.77 -0.86
C ALA A 326 -18.33 18.24 0.44
N GLU A 327 -18.84 17.85 1.61
CA GLU A 327 -18.18 18.12 2.89
C GLU A 327 -16.84 17.41 3.02
N LEU A 328 -16.76 16.14 2.59
CA LEU A 328 -15.50 15.41 2.56
C LEU A 328 -14.48 16.10 1.64
N ILE A 329 -14.89 16.54 0.44
CA ILE A 329 -14.01 17.28 -0.48
C ILE A 329 -13.49 18.58 0.16
N LYS A 330 -14.32 19.31 0.91
CA LYS A 330 -13.87 20.50 1.66
C LYS A 330 -12.84 20.15 2.74
N LYS A 331 -13.00 19.01 3.43
CA LYS A 331 -11.99 18.53 4.40
C LYS A 331 -10.68 18.16 3.70
N ILE A 332 -10.75 17.55 2.51
CA ILE A 332 -9.57 17.26 1.69
C ILE A 332 -8.85 18.56 1.29
N ASP A 333 -9.58 19.60 0.86
CA ASP A 333 -8.99 20.91 0.57
C ASP A 333 -8.33 21.54 1.81
N ALA A 334 -9.01 21.49 2.96
CA ALA A 334 -8.48 22.01 4.22
C ALA A 334 -7.22 21.26 4.69
N GLY A 335 -7.18 19.95 4.49
CA GLY A 335 -6.04 19.08 4.76
C GLY A 335 -4.88 19.25 3.78
N LYS A 336 -5.04 20.07 2.73
CA LYS A 336 -4.04 20.38 1.70
C LYS A 336 -3.45 19.11 1.07
N PHE A 337 -4.33 18.20 0.67
CA PHE A 337 -3.92 17.04 -0.12
C PHE A 337 -3.47 17.47 -1.52
N ASP A 338 -2.53 16.71 -2.08
CA ASP A 338 -1.84 17.08 -3.31
C ASP A 338 -2.50 16.48 -4.56
N ALA A 339 -3.31 15.42 -4.40
CA ALA A 339 -4.13 14.86 -5.46
C ALA A 339 -5.32 14.07 -4.90
N ILE A 340 -6.40 13.98 -5.66
CA ILE A 340 -7.58 13.14 -5.39
C ILE A 340 -7.58 11.93 -6.32
N MET A 341 -7.72 10.73 -5.77
CA MET A 341 -7.98 9.49 -6.51
C MET A 341 -9.45 9.14 -6.42
N LEU A 342 -10.24 9.57 -7.40
CA LEU A 342 -11.66 9.22 -7.49
C LEU A 342 -11.77 7.76 -7.92
N THR A 343 -12.21 6.89 -7.01
CA THR A 343 -12.27 5.44 -7.28
C THR A 343 -13.59 5.05 -7.94
N ALA A 344 -13.51 4.45 -9.12
CA ALA A 344 -14.65 4.10 -9.96
C ALA A 344 -14.82 2.58 -10.21
N ASP A 345 -13.87 1.74 -9.78
CA ASP A 345 -13.93 0.27 -9.96
C ASP A 345 -14.73 -0.48 -8.87
N ALA A 346 -15.28 0.24 -7.90
CA ALA A 346 -16.06 -0.32 -6.79
C ALA A 346 -17.44 0.37 -6.60
N PRO A 347 -18.28 0.46 -7.64
CA PRO A 347 -19.66 0.97 -7.48
C PRO A 347 -20.52 0.04 -6.62
N VAL A 348 -20.15 -1.24 -6.56
CA VAL A 348 -20.69 -2.26 -5.64
C VAL A 348 -19.54 -3.08 -5.07
N GLY A 349 -19.72 -3.64 -3.87
CA GLY A 349 -18.66 -4.41 -3.22
C GLY A 349 -18.38 -5.76 -3.89
N GLY A 350 -17.11 -6.01 -4.21
CA GLY A 350 -16.68 -7.31 -4.74
C GLY A 350 -16.90 -8.46 -3.75
N LYS A 351 -17.20 -9.65 -4.27
CA LYS A 351 -17.45 -10.86 -3.47
C LYS A 351 -16.13 -11.49 -3.06
N ARG A 352 -15.69 -11.25 -1.82
CA ARG A 352 -14.42 -11.79 -1.29
C ARG A 352 -14.67 -13.03 -0.46
N GLU A 353 -14.48 -14.21 -1.06
CA GLU A 353 -14.96 -15.46 -0.43
C GLU A 353 -14.16 -15.90 0.80
N ARG A 354 -12.89 -15.52 0.95
CA ARG A 354 -12.15 -15.81 2.20
C ARG A 354 -12.78 -15.08 3.37
N ASP A 355 -13.15 -13.82 3.16
CA ASP A 355 -13.84 -12.99 4.16
C ASP A 355 -15.21 -13.58 4.49
N LEU A 356 -16.00 -13.99 3.49
CA LEU A 356 -17.33 -14.56 3.69
C LEU A 356 -17.32 -15.89 4.48
N ARG A 357 -16.24 -16.66 4.39
CA ARG A 357 -16.08 -17.92 5.15
C ARG A 357 -15.80 -17.67 6.63
N LEU A 358 -15.14 -16.56 6.96
CA LEU A 358 -14.93 -16.11 8.33
C LEU A 358 -16.18 -15.34 8.78
N LYS A 359 -17.25 -16.09 9.05
CA LYS A 359 -18.49 -15.54 9.60
C LYS A 359 -18.17 -14.73 10.86
N GLY A 360 -18.41 -13.43 10.80
CA GLY A 360 -18.36 -12.52 11.92
C GLY A 360 -19.08 -11.24 11.52
N GLU A 361 -19.82 -10.65 12.46
CA GLU A 361 -20.38 -9.31 12.30
C GLU A 361 -19.20 -8.35 12.14
N PHE A 362 -19.07 -7.76 10.95
CA PHE A 362 -17.99 -6.84 10.65
C PHE A 362 -18.53 -5.46 10.31
N GLU A 363 -17.90 -4.49 10.95
CA GLU A 363 -18.24 -3.08 10.86
C GLU A 363 -17.17 -2.35 10.06
N GLY A 364 -17.59 -1.61 9.02
CA GLY A 364 -16.71 -0.68 8.33
C GLY A 364 -16.19 0.43 9.25
N PRO A 365 -15.11 1.13 8.88
CA PRO A 365 -14.51 2.16 9.72
C PRO A 365 -15.45 3.36 9.88
N ALA A 366 -15.51 3.89 11.10
CA ALA A 366 -16.26 5.10 11.40
C ALA A 366 -15.71 6.31 10.61
N GLY A 367 -16.60 7.09 10.00
CA GLY A 367 -16.25 8.26 9.18
C GLY A 367 -15.92 7.98 7.71
N GLY A 368 -15.93 6.70 7.28
CA GLY A 368 -15.87 6.33 5.87
C GLY A 368 -17.20 6.43 5.14
N VAL A 369 -17.26 5.92 3.90
CA VAL A 369 -18.50 5.83 3.08
C VAL A 369 -19.31 4.55 3.36
N SER A 370 -19.02 3.85 4.45
CA SER A 370 -19.70 2.61 4.82
C SER A 370 -21.12 2.92 5.32
N GLU A 371 -22.12 2.15 4.88
CA GLU A 371 -23.51 2.23 5.36
C GLU A 371 -24.00 0.83 5.78
N LYS A 372 -25.11 0.78 6.52
CA LYS A 372 -25.70 -0.45 7.09
C LYS A 372 -25.89 -1.54 6.02
N SER A 373 -25.38 -2.75 6.27
CA SER A 373 -25.64 -3.95 5.45
C SER A 373 -26.61 -4.90 6.16
N ASP A 374 -27.47 -5.59 5.41
CA ASP A 374 -28.21 -6.76 5.92
C ASP A 374 -27.21 -7.87 6.34
N ASP A 375 -27.54 -8.64 7.38
CA ASP A 375 -26.71 -9.64 8.11
C ASP A 375 -26.11 -10.81 7.29
N THR A 376 -26.09 -10.70 5.97
CA THR A 376 -25.62 -11.73 5.03
C THR A 376 -24.37 -11.33 4.22
N GLN A 377 -23.79 -10.15 4.50
CA GLN A 377 -22.71 -9.58 3.69
C GLN A 377 -21.33 -9.69 4.37
N GLY A 378 -20.29 -9.94 3.58
CA GLY A 378 -18.91 -9.97 4.07
C GLY A 378 -18.34 -8.56 4.25
N VAL A 379 -17.23 -8.44 4.99
CA VAL A 379 -16.51 -7.18 5.28
C VAL A 379 -16.46 -6.18 4.11
N SER A 380 -16.19 -6.68 2.91
CA SER A 380 -16.10 -5.83 1.71
C SER A 380 -17.38 -5.12 1.36
N GLN A 381 -18.50 -5.84 1.40
CA GLN A 381 -19.76 -5.38 0.86
C GLN A 381 -20.35 -4.29 1.78
N ALA A 382 -20.21 -4.47 3.09
CA ALA A 382 -20.55 -3.46 4.09
C ALA A 382 -19.80 -2.14 3.87
N MET A 383 -18.50 -2.19 3.55
CA MET A 383 -17.69 -0.97 3.34
C MET A 383 -18.11 -0.12 2.14
N PHE A 384 -18.80 -0.70 1.16
CA PHE A 384 -19.18 -0.03 -0.09
C PHE A 384 -20.67 0.34 -0.15
N ALA A 385 -21.44 0.06 0.90
CA ALA A 385 -22.89 0.28 0.88
C ALA A 385 -23.29 1.75 0.66
N GLY A 386 -22.54 2.72 1.20
CA GLY A 386 -22.82 4.15 1.03
C GLY A 386 -22.16 4.79 -0.20
N VAL A 387 -21.40 4.02 -0.99
CA VAL A 387 -20.85 4.50 -2.27
C VAL A 387 -21.98 4.69 -3.28
N ASP A 388 -21.91 5.77 -4.05
CA ASP A 388 -22.85 6.03 -5.14
C ASP A 388 -22.57 5.08 -6.33
N PRO A 389 -23.45 4.11 -6.62
CA PRO A 389 -23.26 3.20 -7.75
C PRO A 389 -23.53 3.87 -9.10
N ASN A 390 -24.08 5.09 -9.12
CA ASN A 390 -24.48 5.81 -10.33
C ASN A 390 -23.45 6.88 -10.75
N LEU A 391 -22.24 6.84 -10.20
CA LEU A 391 -21.17 7.75 -10.60
C LEU A 391 -20.92 7.66 -12.12
N CYS A 392 -20.83 8.81 -12.78
CA CYS A 392 -20.68 8.94 -14.22
C CYS A 392 -19.62 9.99 -14.60
N TRP A 393 -19.30 10.14 -15.88
CA TRP A 393 -18.25 11.06 -16.34
C TRP A 393 -18.60 12.53 -16.11
N GLU A 394 -19.88 12.89 -16.09
CA GLU A 394 -20.35 14.22 -15.73
C GLU A 394 -19.99 14.61 -14.28
N ASP A 395 -19.85 13.62 -13.39
CA ASP A 395 -19.49 13.86 -12.00
C ASP A 395 -18.05 14.40 -11.84
N ILE A 396 -17.16 14.15 -12.81
CA ILE A 396 -15.82 14.76 -12.82
C ILE A 396 -15.94 16.29 -12.84
N LYS A 397 -16.86 16.83 -13.64
CA LYS A 397 -17.11 18.28 -13.71
C LYS A 397 -17.67 18.80 -12.39
N TRP A 398 -18.57 18.04 -11.76
CA TRP A 398 -19.12 18.38 -10.45
C TRP A 398 -18.03 18.43 -9.37
N VAL A 399 -17.18 17.40 -9.24
CA VAL A 399 -16.07 17.38 -8.29
C VAL A 399 -15.13 18.58 -8.53
N ARG A 400 -14.85 18.89 -9.80
CA ARG A 400 -14.02 20.06 -10.16
C ARG A 400 -14.63 21.40 -9.75
N THR A 401 -15.95 21.51 -9.61
CA THR A 401 -16.58 22.74 -9.06
C THR A 401 -16.30 22.95 -7.58
N LEU A 402 -15.90 21.89 -6.87
CA LEU A 402 -15.70 21.89 -5.43
C LEU A 402 -14.24 22.07 -5.02
N THR A 403 -13.28 21.67 -5.86
CA THR A 403 -11.84 21.69 -5.56
C THR A 403 -10.98 21.94 -6.79
N ASN A 404 -9.80 22.53 -6.57
CA ASN A 404 -8.74 22.68 -7.58
C ASN A 404 -7.61 21.64 -7.45
N ILE A 405 -7.70 20.74 -6.47
CA ILE A 405 -6.72 19.65 -6.31
C ILE A 405 -6.73 18.78 -7.58
N PRO A 406 -5.56 18.34 -8.09
CA PRO A 406 -5.49 17.43 -9.23
C PRO A 406 -6.33 16.16 -9.04
N ILE A 407 -7.09 15.76 -10.07
CA ILE A 407 -8.01 14.61 -10.01
C ILE A 407 -7.50 13.49 -10.91
N MET A 408 -7.31 12.31 -10.32
CA MET A 408 -7.06 11.06 -11.02
C MET A 408 -8.28 10.14 -10.91
N VAL A 409 -8.68 9.51 -12.01
CA VAL A 409 -9.66 8.41 -11.96
C VAL A 409 -8.93 7.11 -11.66
N LYS A 410 -9.23 6.48 -10.53
CA LYS A 410 -8.67 5.19 -10.12
C LYS A 410 -9.65 4.08 -10.46
N GLY A 411 -9.13 3.01 -11.08
CA GLY A 411 -9.95 1.85 -11.46
C GLY A 411 -10.21 1.73 -12.96
N VAL A 412 -9.44 2.47 -13.77
CA VAL A 412 -9.52 2.41 -15.24
C VAL A 412 -9.00 1.04 -15.70
N GLN A 413 -9.81 0.32 -16.48
CA GLN A 413 -9.52 -1.04 -16.92
C GLN A 413 -9.55 -1.21 -18.45
N THR A 414 -9.79 -0.13 -19.19
CA THR A 414 -9.87 -0.10 -20.66
C THR A 414 -9.20 1.15 -21.23
N VAL A 415 -8.79 1.10 -22.50
CA VAL A 415 -8.25 2.28 -23.21
C VAL A 415 -9.33 3.31 -23.49
N GLU A 416 -10.57 2.87 -23.68
CA GLU A 416 -11.74 3.72 -23.88
C GLU A 416 -11.95 4.62 -22.65
N ASP A 417 -11.95 4.04 -21.45
CA ASP A 417 -12.11 4.82 -20.21
C ASP A 417 -10.91 5.74 -19.95
N ALA A 418 -9.69 5.34 -20.36
CA ALA A 418 -8.52 6.21 -20.32
C ALA A 418 -8.69 7.46 -21.21
N GLN A 419 -9.23 7.27 -22.42
CA GLN A 419 -9.57 8.37 -23.33
C GLN A 419 -10.66 9.26 -22.75
N MET A 420 -11.72 8.66 -22.18
CA MET A 420 -12.81 9.41 -21.57
C MET A 420 -12.35 10.24 -20.36
N ALA A 421 -11.44 9.72 -19.53
CA ALA A 421 -10.85 10.48 -18.43
C ALA A 421 -10.05 11.69 -18.92
N TYR A 422 -9.27 11.52 -20.00
CA TYR A 422 -8.54 12.63 -20.63
C TYR A 422 -9.48 13.70 -21.18
N GLU A 423 -10.53 13.30 -21.89
CA GLU A 423 -11.54 14.22 -22.45
C GLU A 423 -12.37 14.92 -21.36
N ALA A 424 -12.58 14.26 -20.22
CA ALA A 424 -13.25 14.84 -19.06
C ALA A 424 -12.39 15.86 -18.31
N GLY A 425 -11.10 16.01 -18.66
CA GLY A 425 -10.17 16.95 -18.03
C GLY A 425 -9.62 16.48 -16.68
N CYS A 426 -9.50 15.16 -16.50
CA CYS A 426 -8.74 14.59 -15.38
C CYS A 426 -7.24 14.87 -15.56
N ASP A 427 -6.53 15.03 -14.44
CA ASP A 427 -5.08 15.26 -14.44
C ASP A 427 -4.28 13.94 -14.58
N GLY A 428 -4.96 12.80 -14.50
CA GLY A 428 -4.38 11.49 -14.70
C GLY A 428 -5.37 10.35 -14.48
N ILE A 429 -4.85 9.13 -14.56
CA ILE A 429 -5.58 7.89 -14.29
C ILE A 429 -4.72 6.93 -13.49
N ILE A 430 -5.38 6.00 -12.79
CA ILE A 430 -4.73 4.82 -12.22
C ILE A 430 -5.37 3.60 -12.86
N ILE A 431 -4.57 2.91 -13.67
CA ILE A 431 -4.93 1.63 -14.25
C ILE A 431 -4.93 0.60 -13.12
N SER A 432 -6.10 0.12 -12.76
CA SER A 432 -6.32 -0.68 -11.56
C SER A 432 -7.59 -1.51 -11.70
N ASN A 433 -7.58 -2.71 -11.14
CA ASN A 433 -8.75 -3.56 -10.93
C ASN A 433 -8.92 -3.83 -9.42
N HIS A 434 -8.59 -2.82 -8.62
CA HIS A 434 -8.60 -2.89 -7.16
C HIS A 434 -7.70 -3.99 -6.56
N GLY A 435 -6.60 -4.33 -7.24
CA GLY A 435 -5.75 -5.45 -6.86
C GLY A 435 -6.47 -6.82 -6.96
N GLY A 436 -7.41 -6.94 -7.89
CA GLY A 436 -8.25 -8.10 -8.14
C GLY A 436 -9.38 -8.29 -7.13
N ARG A 437 -9.78 -7.26 -6.38
CA ARG A 437 -10.77 -7.38 -5.28
C ARG A 437 -12.22 -7.14 -5.70
N GLN A 438 -12.42 -6.64 -6.91
CA GLN A 438 -13.71 -6.25 -7.46
C GLN A 438 -14.20 -7.29 -8.46
N LEU A 439 -14.36 -6.93 -9.74
CA LEU A 439 -14.71 -7.87 -10.79
C LEU A 439 -13.53 -8.84 -11.04
N ASP A 440 -13.77 -10.14 -10.87
CA ASP A 440 -12.80 -11.18 -11.23
C ASP A 440 -12.84 -11.47 -12.74
N THR A 441 -11.81 -12.14 -13.25
CA THR A 441 -11.59 -12.42 -14.69
C THR A 441 -11.36 -11.18 -15.56
N THR A 442 -11.02 -10.04 -14.95
CA THR A 442 -10.57 -8.84 -15.65
C THR A 442 -9.11 -8.95 -16.09
N ARG A 443 -8.75 -8.15 -17.11
CA ARG A 443 -7.37 -8.04 -17.59
C ARG A 443 -6.45 -7.52 -16.48
N PRO A 444 -5.19 -7.98 -16.41
CA PRO A 444 -4.22 -7.38 -15.51
C PRO A 444 -3.91 -5.94 -15.93
N ALA A 445 -3.65 -5.06 -14.97
CA ALA A 445 -3.45 -3.64 -15.24
C ALA A 445 -2.32 -3.37 -16.25
N LEU A 446 -1.29 -4.23 -16.30
CA LEU A 446 -0.21 -4.12 -17.26
C LEU A 446 -0.69 -4.30 -18.72
N ASP A 447 -1.66 -5.18 -18.96
CA ASP A 447 -2.21 -5.41 -20.30
C ASP A 447 -2.99 -4.18 -20.79
N VAL A 448 -3.67 -3.46 -19.90
CA VAL A 448 -4.36 -2.20 -20.22
C VAL A 448 -3.36 -1.08 -20.52
N LEU A 449 -2.23 -1.02 -19.80
CA LEU A 449 -1.15 -0.10 -20.17
C LEU A 449 -0.62 -0.39 -21.58
N LEU A 450 -0.42 -1.66 -21.94
CA LEU A 450 -0.03 -2.06 -23.28
C LEU A 450 -1.08 -1.70 -24.35
N GLU A 451 -2.36 -1.84 -24.02
CA GLU A 451 -3.47 -1.44 -24.87
C GLU A 451 -3.47 0.07 -25.14
N ILE A 452 -3.28 0.90 -24.11
CA ILE A 452 -3.16 2.37 -24.25
C ILE A 452 -1.99 2.71 -25.17
N ARG A 453 -0.83 2.06 -25.00
CA ARG A 453 0.33 2.28 -25.90
C ARG A 453 0.01 1.99 -27.36
N GLN A 454 -0.82 0.98 -27.61
CA GLN A 454 -1.17 0.56 -28.96
C GLN A 454 -2.23 1.46 -29.60
N TRP A 455 -3.26 1.82 -28.85
CA TRP A 455 -4.48 2.42 -29.40
C TRP A 455 -4.67 3.90 -29.07
N ALA A 456 -4.07 4.38 -27.98
CA ALA A 456 -4.13 5.78 -27.55
C ALA A 456 -2.75 6.33 -27.13
N PRO A 457 -1.70 6.20 -27.98
CA PRO A 457 -0.35 6.65 -27.63
C PRO A 457 -0.27 8.15 -27.35
N HIS A 458 -1.21 8.96 -27.85
CA HIS A 458 -1.29 10.39 -27.56
C HIS A 458 -1.53 10.69 -26.08
N LEU A 459 -2.05 9.74 -25.30
CA LEU A 459 -2.20 9.87 -23.84
C LEU A 459 -0.88 9.72 -23.08
N LEU A 460 0.16 9.18 -23.71
CA LEU A 460 1.48 9.02 -23.11
C LEU A 460 2.32 10.28 -23.31
N ARG A 461 3.33 10.46 -22.46
CA ARG A 461 4.38 11.45 -22.70
C ARG A 461 5.10 11.14 -24.03
N PRO A 462 5.51 12.16 -24.80
CA PRO A 462 6.10 11.99 -26.14
C PRO A 462 7.22 10.94 -26.20
N GLU A 463 8.13 10.95 -25.23
CA GLU A 463 9.28 10.05 -25.16
C GLU A 463 8.93 8.58 -24.86
N PHE A 464 7.65 8.28 -24.62
CA PHE A 464 7.13 6.94 -24.43
C PHE A 464 6.24 6.48 -25.59
N ARG A 465 6.05 7.25 -26.66
CA ARG A 465 5.18 6.87 -27.80
C ARG A 465 5.87 5.95 -28.82
N GLY A 466 7.18 5.73 -28.68
CA GLY A 466 7.96 4.83 -29.53
C GLY A 466 7.67 3.34 -29.31
N SER A 467 8.16 2.49 -30.22
CA SER A 467 8.02 1.04 -30.12
C SER A 467 8.83 0.44 -28.96
N THR A 468 8.31 -0.62 -28.33
CA THR A 468 9.13 -1.52 -27.52
C THR A 468 10.04 -2.37 -28.41
N GLY A 469 11.11 -2.93 -27.86
CA GLY A 469 11.99 -3.83 -28.60
C GLY A 469 13.03 -3.13 -29.49
N ALA A 470 13.58 -3.86 -30.45
CA ALA A 470 14.44 -3.30 -31.49
C ALA A 470 13.63 -2.85 -32.70
N SER A 471 14.03 -1.73 -33.30
CA SER A 471 13.50 -1.25 -34.58
C SER A 471 14.67 -0.97 -35.55
N ARG A 472 14.41 -0.97 -36.86
CA ARG A 472 15.45 -0.66 -37.86
C ARG A 472 15.95 0.78 -37.70
N GLU A 473 15.07 1.67 -37.29
CA GLU A 473 15.33 3.07 -37.01
C GLU A 473 16.28 3.22 -35.81
N LEU A 474 16.05 2.45 -34.73
CA LEU A 474 16.94 2.41 -33.56
C LEU A 474 18.33 1.83 -33.87
N LEU A 475 18.42 0.90 -34.83
CA LEU A 475 19.69 0.34 -35.29
C LEU A 475 20.45 1.29 -36.22
N ALA A 476 19.72 2.09 -37.01
CA ALA A 476 20.31 3.09 -37.91
C ALA A 476 20.91 4.29 -37.15
N ASP A 477 20.34 4.65 -36.00
CA ASP A 477 20.92 5.62 -35.08
C ASP A 477 20.92 5.12 -33.62
N PRO A 478 21.99 4.43 -33.19
CA PRO A 478 22.10 3.91 -31.83
C PRO A 478 22.09 4.98 -30.73
N LYS A 479 22.27 6.28 -31.06
CA LYS A 479 22.15 7.36 -30.07
C LYS A 479 20.71 7.57 -29.61
N ARG A 480 19.73 7.26 -30.47
CA ARG A 480 18.28 7.31 -30.15
C ARG A 480 17.87 6.37 -29.02
N LEU A 481 18.68 5.36 -28.72
CA LEU A 481 18.48 4.48 -27.57
C LEU A 481 18.71 5.18 -26.21
N THR A 482 19.14 6.44 -26.20
CA THR A 482 19.29 7.30 -25.01
C THR A 482 18.95 8.77 -25.27
N ALA A 483 18.55 9.14 -26.49
CA ALA A 483 18.20 10.51 -26.77
C ALA A 483 16.91 10.87 -26.02
N LYS A 484 16.82 12.10 -25.50
CA LYS A 484 15.50 12.73 -25.35
C LYS A 484 14.97 12.87 -26.77
N ASP A 485 13.83 12.25 -27.05
CA ASP A 485 13.42 11.92 -28.42
C ASP A 485 13.39 13.12 -29.36
N GLU A 486 13.61 12.78 -30.64
CA GLU A 486 13.32 13.58 -31.83
C GLU A 486 11.84 14.04 -31.87
N PRO A 487 11.51 15.06 -32.69
CA PRO A 487 10.17 15.65 -32.70
C PRO A 487 9.08 14.61 -32.95
N ASP A 488 8.21 14.47 -31.96
CA ASP A 488 7.00 13.67 -32.02
C ASP A 488 5.96 14.34 -32.92
N ALA A 489 5.47 13.62 -33.92
CA ALA A 489 4.46 14.10 -34.87
C ALA A 489 3.10 14.41 -34.21
N ILE A 490 2.82 13.83 -33.03
CA ILE A 490 1.57 14.02 -32.28
C ILE A 490 1.62 15.30 -31.41
N GLY A 491 2.83 15.81 -31.10
CA GLY A 491 3.01 17.00 -30.25
C GLY A 491 2.79 16.75 -28.75
N PRO A 492 2.92 17.78 -27.89
CA PRO A 492 2.76 17.63 -26.44
C PRO A 492 1.30 17.32 -26.04
N LEU A 493 1.11 16.86 -24.80
CA LEU A 493 -0.22 16.74 -24.20
C LEU A 493 -0.88 18.13 -24.08
N GLN A 494 -2.21 18.20 -24.29
CA GLN A 494 -2.97 19.45 -24.17
C GLN A 494 -3.05 19.98 -22.73
N HIS A 495 -3.02 19.08 -21.75
CA HIS A 495 -3.00 19.36 -20.32
C HIS A 495 -2.21 18.26 -19.59
N ARG A 496 -1.95 18.43 -18.29
CA ARG A 496 -1.31 17.37 -17.48
C ARG A 496 -2.17 16.11 -17.56
N PHE A 497 -1.55 15.00 -17.93
CA PHE A 497 -2.18 13.69 -17.85
C PHE A 497 -1.13 12.65 -17.48
N GLU A 498 -1.21 12.16 -16.25
CA GLU A 498 -0.28 11.17 -15.71
C GLU A 498 -0.95 9.80 -15.60
N ILE A 499 -0.24 8.75 -16.01
CA ILE A 499 -0.75 7.37 -16.01
C ILE A 499 -0.05 6.59 -14.91
N PHE A 500 -0.79 6.21 -13.89
CA PHE A 500 -0.33 5.32 -12.81
C PHE A 500 -0.86 3.91 -13.03
N ILE A 501 -0.23 2.95 -12.37
CA ILE A 501 -0.64 1.55 -12.40
C ILE A 501 -0.51 0.94 -11.01
N ASP A 502 -1.46 0.10 -10.61
CA ASP A 502 -1.31 -0.76 -9.44
C ASP A 502 -1.72 -2.22 -9.74
N GLY A 503 -1.51 -3.10 -8.76
CA GLY A 503 -1.93 -4.49 -8.83
C GLY A 503 -0.79 -5.47 -9.13
N GLY A 504 -0.55 -6.40 -8.20
CA GLY A 504 0.36 -7.54 -8.41
C GLY A 504 1.86 -7.24 -8.38
N VAL A 505 2.27 -5.99 -8.24
CA VAL A 505 3.67 -5.55 -8.17
C VAL A 505 4.33 -6.07 -6.89
N LYS A 506 5.43 -6.83 -7.03
CA LYS A 506 6.19 -7.38 -5.89
C LYS A 506 7.70 -7.15 -5.99
N ARG A 507 8.21 -6.65 -7.12
CA ARG A 507 9.64 -6.40 -7.35
C ARG A 507 9.91 -5.02 -7.94
N GLY A 508 11.09 -4.47 -7.65
CA GLY A 508 11.59 -3.27 -8.33
C GLY A 508 11.70 -3.44 -9.85
N THR A 509 11.90 -4.67 -10.34
CA THR A 509 11.86 -4.93 -11.78
C THR A 509 10.47 -4.81 -12.40
N ASP A 510 9.40 -5.11 -11.66
CA ASP A 510 8.02 -4.88 -12.12
C ASP A 510 7.76 -3.39 -12.28
N VAL A 511 8.24 -2.59 -11.31
CA VAL A 511 8.18 -1.13 -11.34
C VAL A 511 8.92 -0.59 -12.56
N VAL A 512 10.20 -0.95 -12.75
CA VAL A 512 10.98 -0.45 -13.89
C VAL A 512 10.39 -0.86 -15.25
N LYS A 513 9.76 -2.04 -15.37
CA LYS A 513 9.04 -2.43 -16.59
C LYS A 513 7.86 -1.50 -16.87
N ALA A 514 7.02 -1.23 -15.87
CA ALA A 514 5.88 -0.31 -16.03
C ALA A 514 6.35 1.10 -16.45
N LEU A 515 7.44 1.59 -15.84
CA LEU A 515 8.01 2.90 -16.19
C LEU A 515 8.53 2.94 -17.62
N CYS A 516 9.26 1.90 -18.08
CA CYS A 516 9.68 1.80 -19.48
C CYS A 516 8.48 1.80 -20.45
N LEU A 517 7.32 1.31 -20.02
CA LEU A 517 6.08 1.30 -20.80
C LEU A 517 5.28 2.60 -20.69
N GLY A 518 5.76 3.60 -19.93
CA GLY A 518 5.19 4.94 -19.89
C GLY A 518 4.35 5.27 -18.66
N ALA A 519 4.24 4.36 -17.68
CA ALA A 519 3.68 4.74 -16.39
C ALA A 519 4.51 5.87 -15.74
N ASN A 520 3.86 6.75 -14.99
CA ASN A 520 4.47 7.80 -14.17
C ASN A 520 4.94 7.23 -12.83
N GLY A 521 4.11 6.40 -12.20
CA GLY A 521 4.38 5.80 -10.91
C GLY A 521 3.57 4.53 -10.70
N VAL A 522 4.00 3.74 -9.71
CA VAL A 522 3.45 2.41 -9.44
C VAL A 522 2.92 2.32 -8.01
N GLY A 523 1.64 2.00 -7.86
CA GLY A 523 0.97 1.85 -6.57
C GLY A 523 1.15 0.45 -6.01
N ILE A 524 1.44 0.36 -4.70
CA ILE A 524 1.54 -0.90 -3.98
C ILE A 524 0.61 -0.85 -2.77
N GLY A 525 -0.35 -1.78 -2.70
CA GLY A 525 -1.30 -1.90 -1.57
C GLY A 525 -0.85 -2.95 -0.56
N ARG A 526 -1.22 -4.22 -0.80
CA ARG A 526 -0.96 -5.36 0.11
C ARG A 526 0.47 -5.41 0.65
N GLY A 527 1.47 -5.12 -0.18
CA GLY A 527 2.87 -5.13 0.25
C GLY A 527 3.14 -4.22 1.45
N PHE A 528 2.59 -3.00 1.46
CA PHE A 528 2.73 -2.07 2.59
C PHE A 528 1.80 -2.40 3.75
N LEU A 529 0.61 -2.96 3.51
CA LEU A 529 -0.23 -3.49 4.58
C LEU A 529 0.45 -4.65 5.33
N PHE A 530 1.13 -5.55 4.62
CA PHE A 530 1.91 -6.61 5.26
C PHE A 530 3.14 -6.04 5.95
N ALA A 531 3.85 -5.10 5.34
CA ALA A 531 5.01 -4.45 5.95
C ALA A 531 4.67 -3.80 7.30
N GLN A 532 3.61 -3.00 7.36
CA GLN A 532 3.18 -2.35 8.61
C GLN A 532 2.63 -3.37 9.62
N SER A 533 2.04 -4.47 9.15
CA SER A 533 1.63 -5.57 10.05
C SER A 533 2.83 -6.28 10.66
N VAL A 534 3.94 -6.41 9.94
CA VAL A 534 5.14 -7.13 10.40
C VAL A 534 5.92 -6.32 11.43
N ALA A 535 6.15 -5.03 11.19
CA ALA A 535 7.01 -4.20 12.05
C ALA A 535 6.61 -2.72 12.13
N GLY A 536 5.32 -2.40 11.94
CA GLY A 536 4.81 -1.03 12.02
C GLY A 536 5.51 -0.08 11.03
N GLU A 537 5.82 1.13 11.47
CA GLU A 537 6.57 2.13 10.72
C GLU A 537 7.91 1.58 10.18
N GLU A 538 8.70 0.88 11.01
CA GLU A 538 10.00 0.31 10.59
C GLU A 538 9.82 -0.71 9.46
N GLY A 539 8.73 -1.47 9.49
CA GLY A 539 8.36 -2.38 8.41
C GLY A 539 8.13 -1.64 7.09
N VAL A 540 7.42 -0.51 7.13
CA VAL A 540 7.19 0.36 5.97
C VAL A 540 8.52 0.91 5.44
N GLU A 541 9.36 1.44 6.32
CA GLU A 541 10.68 1.97 5.94
C GLU A 541 11.56 0.91 5.28
N HIS A 542 11.57 -0.31 5.84
CA HIS A 542 12.32 -1.43 5.29
C HIS A 542 11.78 -1.88 3.92
N ALA A 543 10.45 -1.88 3.74
CA ALA A 543 9.84 -2.13 2.43
C ALA A 543 10.26 -1.11 1.38
N VAL A 544 10.32 0.18 1.73
CA VAL A 544 10.84 1.22 0.84
C VAL A 544 12.33 1.02 0.56
N GLY A 545 13.13 0.65 1.56
CA GLY A 545 14.56 0.35 1.39
C GLY A 545 14.83 -0.83 0.44
N ILE A 546 14.03 -1.89 0.54
CA ILE A 546 14.03 -3.04 -0.40
C ILE A 546 13.71 -2.55 -1.81
N LEU A 547 12.59 -1.83 -1.99
CA LEU A 547 12.16 -1.35 -3.30
C LEU A 547 13.19 -0.41 -3.92
N LYS A 548 13.76 0.51 -3.13
CA LYS A 548 14.85 1.39 -3.58
C LYS A 548 16.02 0.60 -4.13
N SER A 549 16.50 -0.37 -3.36
CA SER A 549 17.65 -1.21 -3.74
C SER A 549 17.37 -2.00 -5.02
N GLU A 550 16.17 -2.59 -5.14
CA GLU A 550 15.78 -3.34 -6.34
C GLU A 550 15.58 -2.45 -7.58
N ILE A 551 14.96 -1.27 -7.41
CA ILE A 551 14.71 -0.31 -8.49
C ILE A 551 16.02 0.28 -9.01
N GLU A 552 16.90 0.78 -8.13
CA GLU A 552 18.19 1.33 -8.52
C GLU A 552 19.07 0.26 -9.20
N LEU A 553 19.04 -0.98 -8.68
CA LEU A 553 19.73 -2.10 -9.32
C LEU A 553 19.19 -2.35 -10.73
N ALA A 554 17.87 -2.39 -10.91
CA ALA A 554 17.24 -2.61 -12.21
C ALA A 554 17.53 -1.48 -13.20
N ILE A 555 17.47 -0.20 -12.77
CA ILE A 555 17.81 0.98 -13.58
C ILE A 555 19.27 0.88 -14.08
N ARG A 556 20.21 0.56 -13.19
CA ARG A 556 21.63 0.41 -13.56
C ARG A 556 21.85 -0.76 -14.51
N LEU A 557 21.24 -1.92 -14.23
CA LEU A 557 21.42 -3.12 -15.04
C LEU A 557 20.76 -3.01 -16.42
N VAL A 558 19.68 -2.24 -16.56
CA VAL A 558 19.11 -1.95 -17.88
C VAL A 558 19.95 -0.93 -18.66
N GLY A 559 20.88 -0.25 -18.00
CA GLY A 559 21.85 0.66 -18.60
C GLY A 559 21.44 2.13 -18.56
N ALA A 560 20.64 2.52 -17.56
CA ALA A 560 20.22 3.88 -17.26
C ALA A 560 20.76 4.31 -15.87
N ASN A 561 20.69 5.62 -15.59
CA ASN A 561 21.09 6.20 -14.30
C ASN A 561 19.94 6.89 -13.57
N LYS A 562 18.86 7.20 -14.28
CA LYS A 562 17.71 7.93 -13.73
C LYS A 562 16.40 7.38 -14.28
N VAL A 563 15.32 7.57 -13.53
CA VAL A 563 13.95 7.23 -13.99
C VAL A 563 13.63 7.93 -15.33
N SER A 564 14.03 9.19 -15.49
CA SER A 564 13.79 9.98 -16.71
C SER A 564 14.54 9.50 -17.96
N GLU A 565 15.46 8.54 -17.83
CA GLU A 565 16.17 7.90 -18.94
C GLU A 565 15.52 6.58 -19.40
N LEU A 566 14.55 6.06 -18.64
CA LEU A 566 13.85 4.82 -19.00
C LEU A 566 13.01 5.03 -20.27
N ARG A 567 13.06 4.07 -21.20
CA ARG A 567 12.40 4.15 -22.50
C ARG A 567 11.75 2.84 -22.91
N PRO A 568 10.73 2.86 -23.79
CA PRO A 568 10.11 1.64 -24.32
C PRO A 568 11.11 0.69 -24.98
N SER A 569 12.14 1.21 -25.63
CA SER A 569 13.19 0.40 -26.28
C SER A 569 14.03 -0.44 -25.30
N MET A 570 13.96 -0.15 -24.00
CA MET A 570 14.65 -0.90 -22.94
C MET A 570 13.89 -2.15 -22.50
N VAL A 571 12.68 -2.36 -23.01
CA VAL A 571 11.88 -3.55 -22.77
C VAL A 571 11.36 -4.14 -24.06
N GLU A 572 10.98 -5.40 -24.01
CA GLU A 572 10.30 -6.13 -25.08
C GLU A 572 9.11 -6.87 -24.51
N VAL A 573 7.97 -6.73 -25.17
CA VAL A 573 6.75 -7.47 -24.83
C VAL A 573 6.77 -8.75 -25.64
N LYS A 574 6.72 -9.90 -24.95
CA LYS A 574 6.54 -11.19 -25.63
C LYS A 574 5.23 -11.15 -26.41
N LYS A 575 5.32 -11.46 -27.70
CA LYS A 575 4.14 -11.79 -28.49
C LYS A 575 3.81 -13.24 -28.16
N ASP A 576 2.62 -13.48 -27.62
CA ASP A 576 2.13 -14.82 -27.31
C ASP A 576 2.13 -15.73 -28.55
#